data_AF-A0A350XPP5-F1
#
_entry.id   AF-A0A350XPP5-F1
#
_cell.length_a   1.000
_cell.length_b   1.000
_cell.length_c   1.000
_cell.angle_alpha   90.00
_cell.angle_beta   90.00
_cell.angle_gamma   90.00
#
_symmetry.space_group_name_H-M   'P 1'
#
loop_
_entity.id
_entity.type
_entity.pdbx_description
1 polymer ?
#
loop_
_entity_poly.entity_id
_entity_poly.type
_entity_poly.pdbx_seq_one_letter_code
_entity_poly.pdbx_strand_id
1 'polypeptide(L)'
;AIIPAMFAGVLPALDRLNVMQLESPQSAILSAVVFNALIIIALIPLALRGVRFRPASASHILRRNLLVFGVGGLLIPFASIKLIDIVLTAIGAV
;
A
#
# COMPACT_ATOMS: atom_id res chain seq x y z
N ALA A 1 -7.93 -0.96 -2.04
CA ALA A 1 -8.02 -2.19 -1.22
C ALA A 1 -9.26 -2.19 -0.31
N ILE A 2 -9.42 -1.24 0.61
CA ILE A 2 -10.44 -1.31 1.68
C ILE A 2 -11.88 -1.10 1.20
N ILE A 3 -12.13 -0.17 0.27
CA ILE A 3 -13.51 0.20 -0.14
C ILE A 3 -14.30 -1.02 -0.68
N PRO A 4 -13.80 -1.81 -1.65
CA PRO A 4 -14.52 -3.01 -2.10
C PRO A 4 -14.82 -3.98 -0.95
N ALA A 5 -13.82 -4.23 -0.09
CA ALA A 5 -13.94 -5.15 1.04
C ALA A 5 -15.02 -4.73 2.05
N MET A 6 -15.05 -3.46 2.45
CA MET A 6 -16.04 -2.97 3.43
C MET A 6 -17.48 -3.05 2.93
N PHE A 7 -17.70 -2.97 1.62
CA PHE A 7 -19.03 -2.91 1.03
C PHE A 7 -19.43 -4.16 0.26
N ALA A 8 -18.60 -5.19 0.17
CA ALA A 8 -18.88 -6.42 -0.57
C ALA A 8 -20.18 -7.12 -0.12
N GLY A 9 -20.54 -7.04 1.17
CA GLY A 9 -21.79 -7.60 1.71
C GLY A 9 -23.05 -6.75 1.46
N VAL A 10 -22.91 -5.50 1.03
CA VAL A 10 -24.04 -4.54 0.85
C VAL A 10 -24.21 -4.13 -0.62
N LEU A 11 -23.11 -4.01 -1.36
CA LEU A 11 -23.05 -3.53 -2.73
C LEU A 11 -22.13 -4.46 -3.56
N PRO A 12 -22.65 -5.58 -4.08
CA PRO A 12 -21.87 -6.54 -4.87
C PRO A 12 -21.22 -5.92 -6.12
N ALA A 13 -21.79 -4.83 -6.64
CA ALA A 13 -21.22 -4.10 -7.77
C ALA A 13 -19.81 -3.53 -7.50
N LEU A 14 -19.50 -3.23 -6.23
CA LEU A 14 -18.19 -2.70 -5.82
C LEU A 14 -17.10 -3.76 -5.79
N ASP A 15 -17.46 -5.04 -5.84
CA ASP A 15 -16.50 -6.14 -5.88
C ASP A 15 -15.69 -6.13 -7.20
N ARG A 16 -16.27 -5.57 -8.28
CA ARG A 16 -15.54 -5.33 -9.54
C ARG A 16 -14.41 -4.30 -9.43
N LEU A 17 -14.41 -3.49 -8.37
CA LEU A 17 -13.32 -2.55 -8.07
C LEU A 17 -12.23 -3.19 -7.20
N ASN A 18 -12.35 -4.49 -6.86
CA ASN A 18 -11.29 -5.28 -6.25
C ASN A 18 -10.20 -5.62 -7.29
N VAL A 19 -9.45 -4.60 -7.72
CA VAL A 19 -8.34 -4.73 -8.68
C VAL A 19 -7.26 -5.69 -8.19
N MET A 20 -7.17 -5.92 -6.87
CA MET A 20 -6.13 -6.75 -6.23
C MET A 20 -6.56 -8.20 -5.99
N GLN A 21 -7.81 -8.56 -6.34
CA GLN A 21 -8.40 -9.88 -6.12
C GLN A 21 -8.04 -10.44 -4.73
N LEU A 22 -8.30 -9.64 -3.68
CA LEU A 22 -8.10 -10.09 -2.31
C LEU A 22 -9.16 -11.15 -1.97
N GLU A 23 -8.74 -12.18 -1.24
CA GLU A 23 -9.45 -13.45 -1.12
C GLU A 23 -10.70 -13.37 -0.25
N SER A 24 -10.66 -12.53 0.79
CA SER A 24 -11.82 -12.22 1.61
C SER A 24 -11.87 -10.73 2.01
N PRO A 25 -13.06 -10.18 2.29
CA PRO A 25 -13.20 -8.84 2.87
C PRO A 25 -12.44 -8.66 4.18
N GLN A 26 -12.40 -9.70 5.01
CA GLN A 26 -11.77 -9.69 6.33
C GLN A 26 -10.24 -9.64 6.22
N SER A 27 -9.64 -10.50 5.38
CA SER A 27 -8.19 -10.50 5.14
C SER A 27 -7.74 -9.20 4.49
N ALA A 28 -8.54 -8.61 3.60
CA ALA A 28 -8.25 -7.33 2.97
C ALA A 28 -8.16 -6.17 3.98
N ILE A 29 -9.09 -6.11 4.94
CA ILE A 29 -9.07 -5.11 6.01
C ILE A 29 -7.87 -5.35 6.93
N LEU A 30 -7.64 -6.60 7.36
CA LEU A 30 -6.53 -6.95 8.25
C LEU A 30 -5.17 -6.60 7.61
N SER A 31 -4.98 -6.97 6.36
CA SER A 31 -3.76 -6.70 5.60
C SER A 31 -3.48 -5.21 5.47
N ALA A 32 -4.51 -4.40 5.22
CA ALA A 32 -4.37 -2.95 5.13
C ALA A 32 -4.00 -2.31 6.47
N VAL A 33 -4.58 -2.77 7.58
CA VAL A 33 -4.24 -2.29 8.93
C VAL A 33 -2.80 -2.68 9.30
N VAL A 34 -2.41 -3.93 9.06
CA VAL A 34 -1.05 -4.42 9.30
C VAL A 34 -0.03 -3.62 8.47
N PHE A 35 -0.31 -3.39 7.18
CA PHE A 35 0.54 -2.57 6.32
C PHE A 35 0.75 -1.16 6.90
N ASN A 36 -0.31 -0.49 7.33
CA ASN A 36 -0.21 0.85 7.91
C ASN A 36 0.64 0.88 9.19
N ALA A 37 0.58 -0.17 10.02
CA ALA A 37 1.43 -0.28 11.19
C ALA A 37 2.91 -0.48 10.82
N LEU A 38 3.19 -1.36 9.86
CA LEU A 38 4.55 -1.69 9.44
C LEU A 38 5.23 -0.54 8.67
N ILE A 39 4.48 0.15 7.80
CA ILE A 39 5.06 1.20 6.94
C ILE A 39 5.57 2.40 7.75
N ILE A 40 4.91 2.74 8.86
CA ILE A 40 5.38 3.80 9.76
C ILE A 40 6.75 3.43 10.32
N ILE A 41 6.88 2.23 10.89
CA ILE A 41 8.15 1.75 11.47
C ILE A 41 9.26 1.73 10.40
N ALA A 42 8.94 1.26 9.19
CA ALA A 42 9.88 1.22 8.08
C ALA A 42 10.36 2.62 7.63
N LEU A 43 9.50 3.64 7.74
CA LEU A 43 9.81 5.01 7.32
C LEU A 43 10.47 5.87 8.41
N ILE A 44 10.38 5.49 9.69
CA ILE A 44 11.03 6.23 10.80
C ILE A 44 12.53 6.47 10.53
N PRO A 45 13.36 5.46 10.14
CA PRO A 45 14.77 5.69 9.87
C PRO A 45 15.01 6.68 8.73
N LEU A 46 14.14 6.68 7.72
CA LEU A 46 14.22 7.61 6.60
C LEU A 46 13.85 9.04 7.06
N ALA A 47 12.84 9.18 7.90
CA ALA A 47 12.45 10.47 8.49
C ALA A 47 13.56 11.06 9.37
N LEU A 48 14.28 10.23 10.14
CA LEU A 48 15.37 10.66 11.01
C LEU A 48 16.65 11.00 10.23
N ARG A 49 16.99 10.23 9.19
CA ARG A 49 18.21 10.46 8.39
C ARG A 49 18.05 11.59 7.36
N GLY A 50 16.81 11.91 7.01
CA GLY A 50 16.49 12.84 5.94
C GLY A 50 16.81 12.28 4.55
N VAL A 51 16.29 12.95 3.52
CA VAL A 51 16.52 12.59 2.12
C VAL A 51 17.70 13.40 1.60
N ARG A 52 18.70 12.74 1.01
CA ARG A 52 19.86 13.43 0.42
C ARG A 52 19.42 14.40 -0.69
N PHE A 53 19.61 15.68 -0.46
CA PHE A 53 19.40 16.70 -1.48
C PHE A 53 20.51 16.64 -2.53
N ARG A 54 20.13 16.73 -3.81
CA ARG A 54 21.08 16.82 -4.93
C ARG A 54 20.71 18.05 -5.75
N PRO A 55 21.59 19.05 -5.86
CA PRO A 55 21.30 20.28 -6.60
C PRO A 55 21.07 19.94 -8.08
N ALA A 56 19.94 20.42 -8.59
CA ALA A 56 19.53 20.30 -9.99
C ALA A 56 18.48 21.40 -10.27
N SER A 57 18.12 21.59 -11.54
CA SER A 57 17.02 22.50 -11.89
C SER A 57 15.71 22.05 -11.23
N ALA A 58 14.82 23.00 -10.92
CA ALA A 58 13.54 22.72 -10.27
C ALA A 58 12.70 21.67 -11.04
N SER A 59 12.71 21.73 -12.38
CA SER A 59 12.03 20.77 -13.24
C SER A 59 12.61 19.35 -13.11
N HIS A 60 13.93 19.22 -13.01
CA HIS A 60 14.58 17.92 -12.78
C HIS A 60 14.27 17.34 -11.40
N ILE A 61 14.27 18.18 -10.36
CA ILE A 61 13.94 17.76 -8.99
C ILE A 61 12.49 17.28 -8.92
N LEU A 62 11.56 18.04 -9.50
CA LEU A 62 10.13 17.69 -9.51
C LEU A 62 9.90 16.35 -10.21
N ARG A 63 10.45 16.16 -11.41
CA ARG A 63 10.32 14.88 -12.15
C ARG A 63 10.88 13.72 -11.35
N ARG A 64 12.07 13.87 -10.74
CA ARG A 64 12.68 12.82 -9.92
C ARG A 64 11.83 12.48 -8.70
N ASN A 65 11.31 13.49 -8.00
CA ASN A 65 10.48 13.26 -6.82
C ASN A 65 9.15 12.60 -7.17
N LEU A 66 8.51 12.99 -8.26
CA LEU A 66 7.29 12.34 -8.75
C LEU A 66 7.56 10.87 -9.15
N LEU A 67 8.67 10.60 -9.83
CA LEU A 67 9.02 9.24 -10.22
C LEU A 67 9.38 8.36 -9.02
N VAL A 68 10.17 8.86 -8.07
CA VAL A 68 10.62 8.03 -6.93
C VAL A 68 9.54 7.95 -5.85
N PHE A 69 9.05 9.09 -5.36
CA PHE A 69 8.10 9.13 -4.24
C PHE A 69 6.65 8.99 -4.69
N GLY A 70 6.29 9.47 -5.89
CA GLY A 70 4.95 9.28 -6.43
C GLY A 70 4.72 7.84 -6.88
N VAL A 71 5.53 7.34 -7.83
CA VAL A 71 5.37 5.96 -8.33
C VAL A 71 5.70 4.95 -7.24
N GLY A 72 6.78 5.16 -6.47
CA GLY A 72 7.11 4.30 -5.33
C GLY A 72 5.99 4.29 -4.28
N GLY A 73 5.45 5.45 -3.92
CA GLY A 73 4.33 5.56 -2.99
C GLY A 73 3.02 4.94 -3.50
N LEU A 74 2.85 4.84 -4.83
CA LEU A 74 1.71 4.16 -5.42
C LEU A 74 1.91 2.64 -5.45
N LEU A 75 3.07 2.15 -5.88
CA LEU A 75 3.29 0.72 -6.11
C LEU A 75 3.55 -0.06 -4.81
N ILE A 76 4.30 0.52 -3.87
CA ILE A 76 4.69 -0.17 -2.62
C ILE A 76 3.47 -0.64 -1.82
N PRO A 77 2.46 0.19 -1.50
CA PRO A 77 1.30 -0.26 -0.75
C PRO A 77 0.56 -1.40 -1.43
N PHE A 78 0.46 -1.37 -2.75
CA PHE A 78 -0.25 -2.41 -3.49
C PHE A 78 0.46 -3.77 -3.37
N ALA A 79 1.77 -3.77 -3.61
CA ALA A 79 2.58 -4.98 -3.49
C ALA A 79 2.61 -5.51 -2.05
N SER A 80 2.81 -4.62 -1.07
CA SER A 80 2.89 -5.01 0.35
C SER A 80 1.57 -5.55 0.89
N ILE A 81 0.42 -4.91 0.60
CA ILE A 81 -0.88 -5.41 1.05
C ILE A 81 -1.17 -6.79 0.46
N LYS A 82 -0.87 -7.00 -0.83
CA LYS A 82 -1.08 -8.31 -1.46
C LYS A 82 -0.18 -9.39 -0.83
N LEU A 83 1.08 -9.05 -0.53
CA LEU A 83 1.99 -9.98 0.12
C LEU A 83 1.51 -10.34 1.53
N ILE A 84 1.03 -9.36 2.30
CA ILE A 84 0.48 -9.60 3.64
C ILE A 84 -0.77 -10.48 3.56
N ASP A 85 -1.68 -10.21 2.62
CA ASP A 85 -2.89 -11.01 2.38
C ASP A 85 -2.54 -12.48 2.10
N ILE A 86 -1.61 -12.72 1.17
CA ILE A 86 -1.15 -14.09 0.84
C ILE A 86 -0.53 -14.77 2.06
N VAL A 87 0.30 -14.07 2.84
CA VAL A 87 0.91 -14.65 4.04
C VAL A 87 -0.15 -15.00 5.09
N LEU A 88 -1.14 -14.13 5.31
CA LEU A 88 -2.22 -14.35 6.28
C LEU A 88 -3.10 -15.55 5.89
N THR A 89 -3.46 -15.68 4.60
CA THR A 89 -4.17 -16.86 4.11
C THR A 89 -3.30 -18.10 4.24
N ALA A 90 -2.02 -18.04 3.82
CA ALA A 90 -1.14 -19.22 3.80
C ALA A 90 -0.91 -19.82 5.20
N ILE A 91 -0.93 -19.00 6.25
CA ILE A 91 -0.81 -19.47 7.65
C ILE A 91 -2.16 -19.83 8.29
N GLY A 92 -3.28 -19.69 7.56
CA GLY A 92 -4.63 -19.95 8.07
C GLY A 92 -5.08 -19.00 9.18
N ALA A 93 -4.55 -17.78 9.21
CA ALA A 93 -4.95 -16.76 10.17
C ALA A 93 -6.35 -16.19 9.88
N VAL A 94 -6.82 -16.36 8.64
CA VAL A 94 -8.15 -15.97 8.13
C VAL A 94 -8.64 -17.07 7.19
#